data_AF-A0A7V6GN27-F1
#
_entry.id   AF-A0A7V6GN27-F1
#
_cell.length_a   1.000
_cell.length_b   1.000
_cell.length_c   1.000
_cell.angle_alpha   90.00
_cell.angle_beta   90.00
_cell.angle_gamma   90.00
#
_symmetry.space_group_name_H-M   'P 1'
#
loop_
_entity.id
_entity.type
_entity.pdbx_description
1 polymer ?
#
loop_
_entity_poly.entity_id
_entity_poly.type
_entity_poly.pdbx_seq_one_letter_code
_entity_poly.pdbx_strand_id
1 'polypeptide(L)'
;MNFKTKEFIRRISNVKTIDDFEYTFSLMYVSYLSKRLLSTNNLVFNYHEVIKKEEDKEIKKFLDKTLSNVNFEDVNFFFNIDEDVLSIYALKYPENINTNFDYSFTNNSIINLSNKLLKIDKGEVVGDFCSGMGSFLNSTAIDFPNNNYIGYEINSNNLIIAKMKTNLNNIILKDNKKLNINFYEHDVLLDPVDVKFDKIFMEVPFNLRPQDEKYLDKLNSRTPLFASLNLASSLDWAFITILMSSLKDDGVGIALAHPSTFSSLNSLSFRKHFIDNGYIEAVISLPSGLLNTTLIGPVIYKLSHNNKSVKFIDAKHIYSEERRRKTYDLSDIEKIINLLDQENDYAVNVSNKEIINNNYRLNPNQYLVKFEYEKSAQLGDLTNIKRGFMLTANQLDNYTSLDETNIKYIKTSDINDGIISNNMESLKDDINELYNYLVKNNNILLSRSGIPFKVAIYQKDEFDVFAQGNLFILEVNEKLIYPPYLQAFLHSDEGQKALKHIATDGIYSLLTINKLKEVLIPMYEYEKQVKIGNKYLLNIERIKEIEHQKKQVILNIGNQFDKN
;
A
#
# COMPACT_ATOMS: atom_id res chain seq x y z
N MET A 1 -17.95 -20.81 25.33
CA MET A 1 -18.00 -19.39 25.74
C MET A 1 -19.34 -19.11 26.41
N ASN A 2 -19.36 -18.67 27.67
CA ASN A 2 -20.60 -18.44 28.44
C ASN A 2 -21.36 -17.19 27.94
N PHE A 3 -22.62 -17.03 28.36
CA PHE A 3 -23.48 -15.91 27.93
C PHE A 3 -22.89 -14.54 28.29
N LYS A 4 -22.30 -14.39 29.49
CA LYS A 4 -21.69 -13.13 29.94
C LYS A 4 -20.52 -12.70 29.06
N THR A 5 -19.64 -13.63 28.68
CA THR A 5 -18.52 -13.35 27.76
C THR A 5 -19.04 -12.98 26.37
N LYS A 6 -20.10 -13.62 25.87
CA LYS A 6 -20.70 -13.25 24.56
C LYS A 6 -21.24 -11.82 24.58
N GLU A 7 -21.98 -11.48 25.64
CA GLU A 7 -22.50 -10.13 25.84
C GLU A 7 -21.37 -9.10 26.01
N PHE A 8 -20.30 -9.46 26.71
CA PHE A 8 -19.11 -8.61 26.85
C PHE A 8 -18.46 -8.31 25.50
N ILE A 9 -18.18 -9.34 24.69
CA ILE A 9 -17.65 -9.15 23.33
C ILE A 9 -18.58 -8.27 22.51
N ARG A 10 -19.90 -8.47 22.60
CA ARG A 10 -20.89 -7.66 21.88
C ARG A 10 -20.81 -6.18 22.28
N ARG A 11 -20.69 -5.88 23.58
CA ARG A 11 -20.58 -4.50 24.09
C ARG A 11 -19.30 -3.83 23.63
N ILE A 12 -18.15 -4.48 23.82
CA ILE A 12 -16.85 -3.91 23.43
C ILE A 12 -16.69 -3.81 21.90
N SER A 13 -17.44 -4.59 21.12
CA SER A 13 -17.43 -4.48 19.65
C SER A 13 -18.36 -3.39 19.11
N ASN A 14 -19.29 -2.87 19.94
CA ASN A 14 -20.31 -1.92 19.53
C ASN A 14 -19.93 -0.48 19.93
N VAL A 15 -18.76 -0.05 19.48
CA VAL A 15 -18.21 1.27 19.74
C VAL A 15 -18.40 2.16 18.52
N LYS A 16 -19.03 3.32 18.72
CA LYS A 16 -19.45 4.22 17.63
C LYS A 16 -18.69 5.54 17.60
N THR A 17 -18.08 5.93 18.72
CA THR A 17 -17.28 7.14 18.84
C THR A 17 -15.94 6.86 19.50
N ILE A 18 -15.04 7.84 19.40
CA ILE A 18 -13.76 7.81 20.11
C ILE A 18 -13.97 7.83 21.63
N ASP A 19 -14.97 8.56 22.12
CA ASP A 19 -15.31 8.61 23.54
C ASP A 19 -15.84 7.25 24.02
N ASP A 20 -16.66 6.55 23.21
CA ASP A 20 -17.12 5.18 23.52
C ASP A 20 -15.94 4.22 23.66
N PHE A 21 -14.91 4.38 22.80
CA PHE A 21 -13.71 3.55 22.80
C PHE A 21 -12.94 3.75 24.09
N GLU A 22 -12.62 5.01 24.41
CA GLU A 22 -11.89 5.41 25.62
C GLU A 22 -12.63 4.98 26.88
N TYR A 23 -13.95 5.21 26.94
CA TYR A 23 -14.82 4.78 28.03
C TYR A 23 -14.77 3.26 28.24
N THR A 24 -14.92 2.49 27.16
CA THR A 24 -14.91 1.03 27.20
C THR A 24 -13.55 0.49 27.66
N PHE A 25 -12.45 1.05 27.15
CA PHE A 25 -11.10 0.69 27.58
C PHE A 25 -10.85 1.01 29.05
N SER A 26 -11.22 2.22 29.49
CA SER A 26 -11.14 2.65 30.88
C SER A 26 -11.91 1.71 31.81
N LEU A 27 -13.14 1.33 31.44
CA LEU A 27 -13.94 0.36 32.20
C LEU A 27 -13.25 -1.00 32.32
N MET A 28 -12.66 -1.53 31.25
CA MET A 28 -11.90 -2.79 31.31
C MET A 28 -10.70 -2.67 32.25
N TYR A 29 -9.93 -1.58 32.13
CA TYR A 29 -8.75 -1.33 32.96
C TYR A 29 -9.10 -1.22 34.45
N VAL A 30 -10.04 -0.35 34.83
CA VAL A 30 -10.41 -0.20 36.24
C VAL A 30 -11.09 -1.45 36.80
N SER A 31 -11.85 -2.19 35.98
CA SER A 31 -12.46 -3.47 36.37
C SER A 31 -11.41 -4.53 36.67
N TYR A 32 -10.39 -4.65 35.81
CA TYR A 32 -9.27 -5.54 36.04
C TYR A 32 -8.51 -5.16 37.32
N LEU A 33 -8.11 -3.90 37.46
CA LEU A 33 -7.35 -3.44 38.61
C LEU A 33 -8.11 -3.59 39.93
N SER A 34 -9.42 -3.33 39.95
CA SER A 34 -10.22 -3.49 41.16
C SER A 34 -10.16 -4.90 41.75
N LYS A 35 -10.16 -5.93 40.90
CA LYS A 35 -10.13 -7.33 41.32
C LYS A 35 -8.81 -7.71 41.97
N ARG A 36 -7.72 -7.03 41.61
CA ARG A 36 -6.37 -7.29 42.13
C ARG A 36 -5.96 -6.37 43.28
N LEU A 37 -6.42 -5.11 43.28
CA LEU A 37 -6.01 -4.07 44.24
C LEU A 37 -6.99 -3.90 45.42
N LEU A 38 -8.22 -4.40 45.29
CA LEU A 38 -9.21 -4.38 46.37
C LEU A 38 -9.44 -5.83 46.83
N SER A 39 -8.94 -6.15 48.02
CA SER A 39 -9.11 -7.46 48.65
C SER A 39 -10.57 -7.91 48.63
N THR A 40 -10.77 -9.21 48.39
CA THR A 40 -12.02 -9.98 48.20
C THR A 40 -13.15 -9.81 49.24
N ASN A 41 -13.03 -8.89 50.21
CA ASN A 41 -13.99 -8.72 51.30
C ASN A 41 -15.04 -7.63 51.08
N ASN A 42 -14.94 -6.82 50.02
CA ASN A 42 -15.97 -5.82 49.68
C ASN A 42 -16.69 -6.21 48.38
N LEU A 43 -17.97 -6.58 48.51
CA LEU A 43 -18.90 -6.92 47.43
C LEU A 43 -19.30 -5.74 46.53
N VAL A 44 -18.71 -4.56 46.73
CA VAL A 44 -19.05 -3.33 45.98
C VAL A 44 -17.81 -2.85 45.26
N PHE A 45 -17.84 -2.96 43.93
CA PHE A 45 -16.82 -2.38 43.07
C PHE A 45 -16.79 -0.86 43.22
N ASN A 46 -15.64 -0.32 43.61
CA ASN A 46 -15.42 1.12 43.75
C ASN A 46 -14.28 1.57 42.82
N TYR A 47 -14.59 1.83 41.56
CA TYR A 47 -13.61 2.34 40.59
C TYR A 47 -12.96 3.66 41.04
N HIS A 48 -13.64 4.48 41.86
CA HIS A 48 -13.02 5.69 42.41
C HIS A 48 -11.83 5.38 43.32
N GLU A 49 -11.84 4.27 44.05
CA GLU A 49 -10.67 3.86 44.84
C GLU A 49 -9.50 3.42 43.96
N VAL A 50 -9.78 2.75 42.85
CA VAL A 50 -8.76 2.39 41.86
C VAL A 50 -8.12 3.66 41.28
N ILE A 51 -8.93 4.61 40.82
CA ILE A 51 -8.43 5.89 40.27
C ILE A 51 -7.68 6.70 41.33
N LYS A 52 -8.14 6.69 42.59
CA LYS A 52 -7.44 7.37 43.70
C LYS A 52 -6.04 6.81 43.93
N LYS A 53 -5.87 5.49 43.81
CA LYS A 53 -4.60 4.76 44.00
C LYS A 53 -3.69 4.79 42.76
N GLU A 54 -4.15 5.27 41.61
CA GLU A 54 -3.32 5.44 40.41
C GLU A 54 -2.23 6.49 40.67
N GLU A 55 -0.97 6.09 40.46
CA GLU A 55 0.21 6.91 40.75
C GLU A 55 0.57 7.80 39.54
N ASP A 56 0.28 7.34 38.32
CA ASP A 56 0.48 8.13 37.11
C ASP A 56 -0.62 9.19 36.98
N LYS A 57 -0.21 10.47 37.03
CA LYS A 57 -1.13 11.62 36.99
C LYS A 57 -1.89 11.74 35.67
N GLU A 58 -1.29 11.32 34.56
CA GLU A 58 -1.90 11.40 33.24
C GLU A 58 -2.97 10.32 33.09
N ILE A 59 -2.65 9.08 33.50
CA ILE A 59 -3.63 7.98 33.55
C ILE A 59 -4.80 8.37 34.45
N LYS A 60 -4.51 8.90 35.65
CA LYS A 60 -5.54 9.33 36.59
C LYS A 60 -6.49 10.38 35.99
N LYS A 61 -5.93 11.43 35.36
CA LYS A 61 -6.72 12.49 34.71
C LYS A 61 -7.55 11.94 33.56
N PHE A 62 -7.00 11.02 32.77
CA PHE A 62 -7.70 10.36 31.67
C PHE A 62 -8.87 9.50 32.18
N LEU A 63 -8.65 8.72 33.24
CA LEU A 63 -9.70 7.92 33.88
C LEU A 63 -10.80 8.81 34.49
N ASP A 64 -10.44 9.87 35.20
CA ASP A 64 -11.40 10.83 35.78
C ASP A 64 -12.26 11.48 34.68
N LYS A 65 -11.66 11.84 33.54
CA LYS A 65 -12.37 12.40 32.39
C LYS A 65 -13.30 11.37 31.74
N THR A 66 -12.77 10.20 31.40
CA THR A 66 -13.50 9.17 30.63
C THR A 66 -14.62 8.53 31.45
N LEU A 67 -14.47 8.42 32.77
CA LEU A 67 -15.44 7.82 33.67
C LEU A 67 -16.28 8.86 34.45
N SER A 68 -16.24 10.15 34.07
CA SER A 68 -16.94 11.22 34.80
C SER A 68 -18.47 11.02 34.86
N ASN A 69 -19.04 10.45 33.79
CA ASN A 69 -20.47 10.16 33.65
C ASN A 69 -20.72 8.66 33.52
N VAL A 70 -19.98 7.84 34.26
CA VAL A 70 -20.06 6.38 34.13
C VAL A 70 -21.43 5.83 34.51
N ASN A 71 -21.93 4.90 33.70
CA ASN A 71 -23.16 4.18 33.99
C ASN A 71 -22.88 3.06 35.01
N PHE A 72 -23.61 3.07 36.13
CA PHE A 72 -23.48 2.05 37.18
C PHE A 72 -23.75 0.62 36.67
N GLU A 73 -24.63 0.47 35.68
CA GLU A 73 -24.91 -0.84 35.07
C GLU A 73 -23.70 -1.38 34.29
N ASP A 74 -22.97 -0.52 33.59
CA ASP A 74 -21.75 -0.91 32.87
C ASP A 74 -20.66 -1.31 33.85
N VAL A 75 -20.46 -0.48 34.87
CA VAL A 75 -19.54 -0.76 35.97
C VAL A 75 -19.79 -2.14 36.57
N ASN A 76 -21.04 -2.42 36.97
CA ASN A 76 -21.40 -3.72 37.55
C ASN A 76 -21.23 -4.85 36.53
N PHE A 77 -21.54 -4.61 35.25
CA PHE A 77 -21.37 -5.60 34.20
C PHE A 77 -19.89 -5.98 34.01
N PHE A 78 -19.01 -5.00 33.80
CA PHE A 78 -17.58 -5.21 33.57
C PHE A 78 -16.88 -5.82 34.80
N PHE A 79 -17.25 -5.41 36.01
CA PHE A 79 -16.72 -6.03 37.23
C PHE A 79 -17.10 -7.51 37.36
N ASN A 80 -18.23 -7.94 36.79
CA ASN A 80 -18.64 -9.34 36.79
C ASN A 80 -18.02 -10.19 35.66
N ILE A 81 -17.17 -9.59 34.81
CA ILE A 81 -16.37 -10.32 33.83
C ILE A 81 -15.16 -10.95 34.52
N ASP A 82 -14.76 -12.10 34.00
CA ASP A 82 -13.59 -12.83 34.47
C ASP A 82 -12.30 -12.00 34.28
N GLU A 83 -11.36 -12.12 35.21
CA GLU A 83 -10.11 -11.35 35.22
C GLU A 83 -9.24 -11.62 33.98
N ASP A 84 -9.12 -12.89 33.57
CA ASP A 84 -8.33 -13.27 32.40
C ASP A 84 -8.99 -12.73 31.12
N VAL A 85 -10.32 -12.75 31.07
CA VAL A 85 -11.08 -12.16 29.95
C VAL A 85 -10.85 -10.64 29.88
N LEU A 86 -10.95 -9.91 30.99
CA LEU A 86 -10.72 -8.46 31.01
C LEU A 86 -9.31 -8.10 30.52
N SER A 87 -8.28 -8.76 31.04
CA SER A 87 -6.90 -8.49 30.66
C SER A 87 -6.61 -8.78 29.19
N ILE A 88 -7.03 -9.95 28.68
CA ILE A 88 -6.83 -10.33 27.28
C ILE A 88 -7.47 -9.31 26.35
N TYR A 89 -8.73 -8.93 26.62
CA TYR A 89 -9.45 -8.01 25.75
C TYR A 89 -8.95 -6.57 25.86
N ALA A 90 -8.55 -6.10 27.05
CA ALA A 90 -7.95 -4.78 27.21
C ALA A 90 -6.61 -4.67 26.44
N LEU A 91 -5.73 -5.66 26.56
CA LEU A 91 -4.44 -5.65 25.87
C LEU A 91 -4.60 -5.67 24.34
N LYS A 92 -5.51 -6.50 23.83
CA LYS A 92 -5.80 -6.64 22.40
C LYS A 92 -6.75 -5.60 21.82
N TYR A 93 -7.26 -4.67 22.63
CA TYR A 93 -8.19 -3.65 22.15
C TYR A 93 -7.47 -2.64 21.24
N PRO A 94 -7.96 -2.29 20.01
CA PRO A 94 -9.19 -2.68 19.32
C PRO A 94 -9.04 -3.76 18.22
N GLU A 95 -8.07 -4.69 18.26
CA GLU A 95 -7.80 -5.68 17.19
C GLU A 95 -9.06 -6.37 16.62
N ASN A 96 -10.09 -6.57 17.46
CA ASN A 96 -11.32 -7.28 17.13
C ASN A 96 -12.51 -6.37 16.77
N ILE A 97 -12.30 -5.08 16.56
CA ILE A 97 -13.36 -4.10 16.30
C ILE A 97 -13.20 -3.51 14.91
N ASN A 98 -14.31 -3.39 14.18
CA ASN A 98 -14.38 -2.61 12.95
C ASN A 98 -14.67 -1.15 13.31
N THR A 99 -13.64 -0.35 13.57
CA THR A 99 -13.79 1.09 13.83
C THR A 99 -12.94 1.91 12.88
N ASN A 100 -13.44 3.09 12.52
CA ASN A 100 -12.76 4.08 11.67
C ASN A 100 -12.16 5.25 12.50
N PHE A 101 -11.84 5.03 13.79
CA PHE A 101 -11.30 6.10 14.64
C PHE A 101 -9.80 6.25 14.45
N ASP A 102 -9.28 7.44 14.78
CA ASP A 102 -7.87 7.85 14.65
C ASP A 102 -6.95 7.23 15.73
N TYR A 103 -7.23 5.98 16.11
CA TYR A 103 -6.46 5.19 17.06
C TYR A 103 -5.55 4.23 16.28
N SER A 104 -4.25 4.54 16.23
CA SER A 104 -3.26 3.73 15.55
C SER A 104 -2.87 2.50 16.37
N PHE A 105 -2.99 1.31 15.78
CA PHE A 105 -2.42 0.07 16.32
C PHE A 105 -1.85 -0.80 15.20
N THR A 106 -0.60 -1.23 15.40
CA THR A 106 0.05 -2.20 14.55
C THR A 106 -0.44 -3.61 14.87
N ASN A 107 -0.78 -4.40 13.86
CA ASN A 107 -1.22 -5.78 14.07
C ASN A 107 -0.05 -6.76 14.26
N ASN A 108 -0.35 -7.91 14.86
CA ASN A 108 0.66 -8.93 15.20
C ASN A 108 1.44 -9.46 13.99
N SER A 109 0.86 -9.50 12.78
CA SER A 109 1.59 -9.94 11.58
C SER A 109 2.77 -9.00 11.28
N ILE A 110 2.51 -7.68 11.36
CA ILE A 110 3.55 -6.66 11.15
C ILE A 110 4.55 -6.65 12.30
N ILE A 111 4.08 -6.73 13.55
CA ILE A 111 4.97 -6.76 14.74
C ILE A 111 5.93 -7.95 14.64
N ASN A 112 5.41 -9.15 14.39
CA ASN A 112 6.22 -10.37 14.34
C ASN A 112 7.24 -10.34 13.20
N LEU A 113 6.84 -9.88 12.00
CA LEU A 113 7.76 -9.69 10.89
C LEU A 113 8.84 -8.65 11.24
N SER A 114 8.44 -7.52 11.82
CA SER A 114 9.37 -6.44 12.20
C SER A 114 10.37 -6.91 13.26
N ASN A 115 9.95 -7.68 14.26
CA ASN A 115 10.84 -8.27 15.26
C ASN A 115 11.88 -9.21 14.65
N LYS A 116 11.49 -10.03 13.66
CA LYS A 116 12.43 -10.88 12.91
C LYS A 116 13.40 -10.08 12.05
N LEU A 117 12.95 -8.96 11.47
CA LEU A 117 13.78 -8.07 10.65
C LEU A 117 14.76 -7.24 11.49
N LEU A 118 14.33 -6.78 12.67
CA LEU A 118 15.13 -6.00 13.60
C LEU A 118 16.23 -6.84 14.24
N LYS A 119 15.97 -8.12 14.55
CA LYS A 119 16.90 -9.01 15.27
C LYS A 119 17.37 -8.37 16.58
N ILE A 120 16.41 -8.15 17.49
CA ILE A 120 16.65 -7.49 18.77
C ILE A 120 17.53 -8.36 19.67
N ASP A 121 18.66 -7.82 20.11
CA ASP A 121 19.60 -8.44 21.04
C ASP A 121 19.37 -7.95 22.48
N LYS A 122 20.04 -8.58 23.44
CA LYS A 122 19.91 -8.24 24.86
C LYS A 122 20.69 -6.97 25.19
N GLY A 123 20.06 -6.07 25.96
CA GLY A 123 20.66 -4.82 26.43
C GLY A 123 20.55 -3.67 25.44
N GLU A 124 19.76 -3.82 24.37
CA GLU A 124 19.54 -2.81 23.36
C GLU A 124 18.51 -1.75 23.77
N VAL A 125 18.63 -0.57 23.16
CA VAL A 125 17.64 0.51 23.20
C VAL A 125 16.76 0.43 21.95
N VAL A 126 15.49 0.08 22.15
CA VAL A 126 14.51 -0.14 21.09
C VAL A 126 13.48 1.00 21.08
N GLY A 127 13.38 1.68 19.95
CA GLY A 127 12.48 2.81 19.72
C GLY A 127 11.23 2.40 18.94
N ASP A 128 10.11 3.07 19.24
CA ASP A 128 8.88 3.04 18.42
C ASP A 128 8.41 4.48 18.20
N PHE A 129 8.54 4.95 16.97
CA PHE A 129 8.18 6.31 16.61
C PHE A 129 6.81 6.30 15.94
N CYS A 130 5.92 7.19 16.37
CA CYS A 130 4.48 7.11 16.08
C CYS A 130 3.85 5.85 16.71
N SER A 131 4.21 5.59 17.98
CA SER A 131 3.91 4.33 18.67
C SER A 131 2.42 4.03 18.86
N GLY A 132 1.54 5.02 18.66
CA GLY A 132 0.10 4.87 18.84
C GLY A 132 -0.21 4.37 20.24
N MET A 133 -1.05 3.34 20.33
CA MET A 133 -1.38 2.69 21.62
C MET A 133 -0.29 1.71 22.11
N GLY A 134 0.94 1.83 21.59
CA GLY A 134 2.12 1.08 22.03
C GLY A 134 2.06 -0.42 21.72
N SER A 135 1.36 -0.84 20.66
CA SER A 135 1.16 -2.27 20.35
C SER A 135 2.49 -2.97 20.05
N PHE A 136 3.36 -2.34 19.26
CA PHE A 136 4.68 -2.88 18.95
C PHE A 136 5.54 -3.01 20.21
N LEU A 137 5.72 -1.94 21.01
CA LEU A 137 6.54 -2.00 22.22
C LEU A 137 6.00 -2.97 23.27
N ASN A 138 4.69 -2.96 23.53
CA ASN A 138 4.09 -3.85 24.53
C ASN A 138 4.21 -5.33 24.15
N SER A 139 4.04 -5.67 22.86
CA SER A 139 4.24 -7.04 22.39
C SER A 139 5.72 -7.43 22.39
N THR A 140 6.58 -6.56 21.87
CA THR A 140 8.01 -6.83 21.70
C THR A 140 8.73 -6.96 23.04
N ALA A 141 8.37 -6.14 24.03
CA ALA A 141 8.96 -6.23 25.36
C ALA A 141 8.59 -7.53 26.10
N ILE A 142 7.48 -8.20 25.75
CA ILE A 142 7.14 -9.52 26.29
C ILE A 142 8.09 -10.58 25.73
N ASP A 143 8.36 -10.54 24.43
CA ASP A 143 9.24 -11.49 23.75
C ASP A 143 10.72 -11.25 24.08
N PHE A 144 11.11 -9.98 24.30
CA PHE A 144 12.49 -9.55 24.55
C PHE A 144 12.60 -8.65 25.81
N PRO A 145 12.36 -9.18 27.04
CA PRO A 145 12.17 -8.36 28.25
C PRO A 145 13.41 -7.66 28.82
N ASN A 146 14.62 -7.96 28.33
CA ASN A 146 15.88 -7.47 28.90
C ASN A 146 16.45 -6.26 28.13
N ASN A 147 15.58 -5.36 27.68
CA ASN A 147 15.91 -4.21 26.83
C ASN A 147 15.27 -2.92 27.36
N ASN A 148 15.72 -1.78 26.86
CA ASN A 148 15.13 -0.48 27.17
C ASN A 148 14.25 -0.02 26.00
N TYR A 149 12.97 0.20 26.26
CA TYR A 149 12.00 0.56 25.24
C TYR A 149 11.57 2.01 25.39
N ILE A 150 11.54 2.75 24.28
CA ILE A 150 11.10 4.15 24.24
C ILE A 150 10.09 4.35 23.11
N GLY A 151 8.89 4.82 23.46
CA GLY A 151 7.84 5.16 22.51
C GLY A 151 7.64 6.67 22.42
N TYR A 152 7.55 7.20 21.20
CA TYR A 152 7.17 8.58 20.93
C TYR A 152 5.82 8.61 20.22
N GLU A 153 4.90 9.42 20.73
CA GLU A 153 3.54 9.56 20.21
C GLU A 153 3.07 11.00 20.40
N ILE A 154 2.44 11.59 19.38
CA ILE A 154 1.96 12.97 19.45
C ILE A 154 0.58 13.08 20.12
N ASN A 155 -0.23 12.01 20.04
CA ASN A 155 -1.55 11.99 20.64
C ASN A 155 -1.48 11.53 22.11
N SER A 156 -1.82 12.44 23.03
CA SER A 156 -1.80 12.18 24.48
C SER A 156 -2.64 10.97 24.89
N ASN A 157 -3.81 10.74 24.27
CA ASN A 157 -4.69 9.64 24.66
C ASN A 157 -4.14 8.28 24.19
N ASN A 158 -3.60 8.19 22.97
CA ASN A 158 -2.86 7.02 22.49
C ASN A 158 -1.77 6.61 23.48
N LEU A 159 -0.96 7.60 23.87
CA LEU A 159 0.15 7.42 24.80
C LEU A 159 -0.31 6.96 26.19
N ILE A 160 -1.37 7.55 26.73
CA ILE A 160 -1.93 7.15 28.03
C ILE A 160 -2.45 5.71 27.97
N ILE A 161 -3.14 5.31 26.90
CA ILE A 161 -3.59 3.94 26.69
C ILE A 161 -2.40 2.98 26.58
N ALA A 162 -1.33 3.38 25.90
CA ALA A 162 -0.10 2.59 25.81
C ALA A 162 0.52 2.32 27.19
N LYS A 163 0.62 3.35 28.04
CA LYS A 163 1.06 3.24 29.44
C LYS A 163 0.16 2.30 30.25
N MET A 164 -1.16 2.44 30.12
CA MET A 164 -2.13 1.57 30.79
C MET A 164 -1.96 0.09 30.37
N LYS A 165 -1.72 -0.19 29.08
CA LYS A 165 -1.42 -1.55 28.61
C LYS A 165 -0.12 -2.10 29.19
N THR A 166 0.92 -1.26 29.30
CA THR A 166 2.18 -1.65 29.97
C THR A 166 1.96 -1.97 31.45
N ASN A 167 1.13 -1.17 32.15
CA ASN A 167 0.76 -1.45 33.54
C ASN A 167 0.04 -2.80 33.67
N LEU A 168 -0.92 -3.10 32.79
CA LEU A 168 -1.60 -4.39 32.76
C LEU A 168 -0.60 -5.54 32.56
N ASN A 169 0.29 -5.44 31.56
CA ASN A 169 1.32 -6.46 31.30
C ASN A 169 2.23 -6.70 32.52
N ASN A 170 2.70 -5.63 33.17
CA ASN A 170 3.54 -5.73 34.37
C ASN A 170 2.85 -6.44 35.54
N ILE A 171 1.53 -6.27 35.67
CA ILE A 171 0.73 -6.94 36.69
C ILE A 171 0.50 -8.42 36.33
N ILE A 172 0.32 -8.73 35.04
CA ILE A 172 0.05 -10.09 34.54
C ILE A 172 1.28 -10.99 34.59
N LEU A 173 2.46 -10.47 34.23
CA LEU A 173 3.65 -11.29 33.95
C LEU A 173 4.22 -12.06 35.16
N LYS A 174 3.87 -11.71 36.42
CA LYS A 174 4.38 -12.28 37.68
C LYS A 174 5.94 -12.25 37.78
N ASP A 175 6.48 -12.31 39.00
CA ASP A 175 7.92 -12.48 39.31
C ASP A 175 8.93 -11.54 38.61
N ASN A 176 9.04 -10.28 39.07
CA ASN A 176 10.12 -9.33 38.74
C ASN A 176 10.43 -9.05 37.25
N LYS A 177 9.60 -9.52 36.31
CA LYS A 177 9.69 -9.21 34.87
C LYS A 177 8.99 -7.90 34.54
N LYS A 178 9.39 -6.81 35.21
CA LYS A 178 8.89 -5.48 34.89
C LYS A 178 9.41 -5.07 33.51
N LEU A 179 8.51 -4.87 32.56
CA LEU A 179 8.80 -4.33 31.25
C LEU A 179 9.31 -2.89 31.43
N ASN A 180 10.50 -2.62 30.89
CA ASN A 180 11.13 -1.30 30.92
C ASN A 180 10.74 -0.52 29.66
N ILE A 181 9.52 0.04 29.66
CA ILE A 181 8.97 0.82 28.56
C ILE A 181 8.64 2.23 29.05
N ASN A 182 9.16 3.24 28.35
CA ASN A 182 8.88 4.65 28.61
C ASN A 182 8.20 5.27 27.39
N PHE A 183 7.09 5.98 27.59
CA PHE A 183 6.39 6.69 26.53
C PHE A 183 6.46 8.20 26.76
N TYR A 184 6.70 8.96 25.68
CA TYR A 184 6.82 10.42 25.69
C TYR A 184 5.89 11.05 24.66
N GLU A 185 5.14 12.07 25.09
CA GLU A 185 4.31 12.88 24.19
C GLU A 185 5.23 13.79 23.38
N HIS A 186 5.37 13.52 22.08
CA HIS A 186 6.47 14.07 21.27
C HIS A 186 6.13 14.08 19.78
N ASP A 187 6.27 15.22 19.11
CA ASP A 187 6.22 15.29 17.65
C ASP A 187 7.62 14.98 17.10
N VAL A 188 7.85 13.74 16.69
CA VAL A 188 9.17 13.30 16.19
C VAL A 188 9.68 14.13 14.99
N LEU A 189 8.78 14.75 14.21
CA LEU A 189 9.22 15.60 13.10
C LEU A 189 9.73 16.96 13.58
N LEU A 190 9.10 17.55 14.59
CA LEU A 190 9.40 18.91 15.05
C LEU A 190 10.34 18.97 16.26
N ASP A 191 10.23 18.00 17.16
CA ASP A 191 10.94 17.99 18.43
C ASP A 191 12.22 17.13 18.32
N PRO A 192 13.37 17.60 18.86
CA PRO A 192 14.62 16.85 18.81
C PRO A 192 14.52 15.51 19.55
N VAL A 193 15.10 14.47 18.96
CA VAL A 193 15.25 13.16 19.59
C VAL A 193 16.72 13.00 19.95
N ASP A 194 17.06 13.18 21.22
CA ASP A 194 18.46 13.20 21.69
C ASP A 194 19.02 11.80 21.96
N VAL A 195 18.17 10.77 21.93
CA VAL A 195 18.55 9.37 22.17
C VAL A 195 18.91 8.69 20.85
N LYS A 196 20.01 7.93 20.87
CA LYS A 196 20.38 7.04 19.76
C LYS A 196 19.96 5.61 20.04
N PHE A 197 19.38 4.96 19.04
CA PHE A 197 18.74 3.67 19.15
C PHE A 197 19.52 2.56 18.44
N ASP A 198 19.55 1.38 19.05
CA ASP A 198 20.04 0.17 18.39
C ASP A 198 19.03 -0.35 17.36
N LYS A 199 17.74 -0.21 17.69
CA LYS A 199 16.61 -0.69 16.88
C LYS A 199 15.50 0.36 16.89
N ILE A 200 14.92 0.67 15.74
CA ILE A 200 13.70 1.51 15.68
C ILE A 200 12.67 0.85 14.79
N PHE A 201 11.44 0.76 15.26
CA PHE A 201 10.25 0.51 14.45
C PHE A 201 9.47 1.82 14.25
N MET A 202 8.83 1.96 13.08
CA MET A 202 7.92 3.06 12.80
C MET A 202 6.89 2.62 11.76
N GLU A 203 5.63 2.60 12.16
CA GLU A 203 4.50 2.61 11.23
C GLU A 203 4.16 4.05 10.88
N VAL A 204 4.61 4.50 9.71
CA VAL A 204 4.49 5.90 9.30
C VAL A 204 3.02 6.29 9.17
N PRO A 205 2.61 7.49 9.64
CA PRO A 205 1.28 8.04 9.32
C PRO A 205 1.14 8.27 7.80
N PHE A 206 0.45 7.36 7.11
CA PHE A 206 0.44 7.31 5.65
C PHE A 206 -0.08 8.59 5.02
N ASN A 207 0.72 9.12 4.08
CA ASN A 207 0.34 10.23 3.22
C ASN A 207 -0.08 11.50 3.97
N LEU A 208 0.38 11.66 5.22
CA LEU A 208 0.25 12.91 5.97
C LEU A 208 0.92 14.03 5.17
N ARG A 209 0.31 15.21 5.14
CA ARG A 209 0.84 16.39 4.45
C ARG A 209 1.06 17.53 5.44
N PRO A 210 1.98 18.46 5.14
CA PRO A 210 2.11 19.69 5.90
C PRO A 210 0.77 20.43 5.97
N GLN A 211 0.45 20.98 7.14
CA GLN A 211 -0.81 21.69 7.37
C GLN A 211 -0.80 23.08 6.70
N ASP A 212 0.33 23.78 6.80
CA ASP A 212 0.53 25.12 6.28
C ASP A 212 2.03 25.40 6.03
N GLU A 213 2.34 26.57 5.46
CA GLU A 213 3.71 27.02 5.20
C GLU A 213 4.51 27.20 6.49
N LYS A 214 3.86 27.57 7.60
CA LYS A 214 4.52 27.73 8.91
C LYS A 214 5.02 26.39 9.45
N TYR A 215 4.28 25.32 9.23
CA TYR A 215 4.69 23.95 9.57
C TYR A 215 5.87 23.51 8.70
N LEU A 216 5.85 23.83 7.40
CA LEU A 216 6.98 23.59 6.50
C LEU A 216 8.25 24.32 6.96
N ASP A 217 8.15 25.60 7.34
CA ASP A 217 9.30 26.36 7.84
C ASP A 217 9.93 25.70 9.08
N LYS A 218 9.09 25.19 10.00
CA LYS A 218 9.57 24.45 11.17
C LYS A 218 10.26 23.15 10.75
N LEU A 219 9.68 22.38 9.83
CA LEU A 219 10.33 21.17 9.30
C LEU A 219 11.69 21.50 8.68
N ASN A 220 11.76 22.53 7.83
CA ASN A 220 12.99 22.95 7.15
C ASN A 220 14.13 23.27 8.12
N SER A 221 13.81 23.76 9.33
CA SER A 221 14.80 24.01 10.38
C SER A 221 15.43 22.74 10.98
N ARG A 222 14.80 21.58 10.81
CA ARG A 222 15.25 20.29 11.37
C ARG A 222 16.40 19.69 10.59
N THR A 223 16.33 19.77 9.26
CA THR A 223 17.36 19.28 8.36
C THR A 223 17.26 19.96 6.99
N PRO A 224 18.39 20.27 6.33
CA PRO A 224 18.39 20.82 4.97
C PRO A 224 17.65 19.96 3.95
N LEU A 225 17.54 18.64 4.18
CA LEU A 225 16.81 17.74 3.28
C LEU A 225 15.32 18.09 3.17
N PHE A 226 14.73 18.64 4.24
CA PHE A 226 13.31 18.99 4.29
C PHE A 226 12.98 20.21 3.44
N ALA A 227 13.96 21.02 3.03
CA ALA A 227 13.77 22.15 2.12
C ALA A 227 13.17 21.77 0.74
N SER A 228 13.16 20.46 0.41
CA SER A 228 12.52 19.91 -0.79
C SER A 228 11.01 19.63 -0.63
N LEU A 229 10.47 19.72 0.58
CA LEU A 229 9.05 19.53 0.86
C LEU A 229 8.22 20.75 0.44
N ASN A 230 6.97 20.49 0.09
CA ASN A 230 5.94 21.49 -0.16
C ASN A 230 4.58 20.99 0.36
N LEU A 231 3.54 21.82 0.34
CA LEU A 231 2.21 21.47 0.86
C LEU A 231 1.57 20.23 0.20
N ALA A 232 1.96 19.89 -1.03
CA ALA A 232 1.46 18.70 -1.73
C ALA A 232 2.28 17.42 -1.41
N SER A 233 3.44 17.57 -0.76
CA SER A 233 4.35 16.47 -0.44
C SER A 233 3.78 15.61 0.69
N SER A 234 3.92 14.30 0.56
CA SER A 234 3.68 13.39 1.69
C SER A 234 4.90 13.41 2.61
N LEU A 235 4.65 13.32 3.91
CA LEU A 235 5.67 13.38 4.96
C LEU A 235 6.31 12.02 5.24
N ASP A 236 5.95 10.96 4.51
CA ASP A 236 6.47 9.61 4.76
C ASP A 236 8.01 9.57 4.79
N TRP A 237 8.66 10.20 3.82
CA TRP A 237 10.13 10.28 3.80
C TRP A 237 10.71 11.22 4.87
N ALA A 238 9.95 12.20 5.35
CA ALA A 238 10.37 13.04 6.47
C ALA A 238 10.46 12.20 7.76
N PHE A 239 9.45 11.36 8.02
CA PHE A 239 9.46 10.40 9.13
C PHE A 239 10.62 9.40 9.02
N ILE A 240 10.81 8.79 7.85
CA ILE A 240 11.93 7.86 7.59
C ILE A 240 13.28 8.57 7.81
N THR A 241 13.40 9.85 7.46
CA THR A 241 14.62 10.66 7.70
C THR A 241 14.89 10.82 9.20
N ILE A 242 13.88 11.15 10.00
CA ILE A 242 14.04 11.26 11.45
C ILE A 242 14.42 9.91 12.06
N LEU A 243 13.78 8.82 11.64
CA LEU A 243 14.13 7.47 12.07
C LEU A 243 15.60 7.19 11.81
N MET A 244 16.05 7.34 10.55
CA MET A 244 17.43 7.08 10.15
C MET A 244 18.41 7.94 10.95
N SER A 245 18.09 9.23 11.16
CA SER A 245 18.92 10.15 11.94
C SER A 245 18.99 9.80 13.44
N SER A 246 18.09 8.98 13.95
CA SER A 246 18.04 8.57 15.37
C SER A 246 18.70 7.22 15.62
N LEU A 247 19.14 6.50 14.57
CA LEU A 247 19.89 5.25 14.71
C LEU A 247 21.34 5.50 15.17
N LYS A 248 21.90 4.54 15.90
CA LYS A 248 23.34 4.34 16.05
C LYS A 248 23.94 3.91 14.71
N ASP A 249 25.27 4.00 14.57
CA ASP A 249 25.97 3.66 13.33
C ASP A 249 25.78 2.19 12.93
N ASP A 250 25.64 1.29 13.90
CA ASP A 250 25.32 -0.14 13.74
C ASP A 250 23.83 -0.48 13.96
N GLY A 251 22.99 0.55 14.14
CA GLY A 251 21.56 0.41 14.39
C GLY A 251 20.77 -0.03 13.16
N VAL A 252 19.63 -0.66 13.40
CA VAL A 252 18.69 -1.12 12.35
C VAL A 252 17.32 -0.49 12.54
N GLY A 253 16.81 0.09 11.46
CA GLY A 253 15.48 0.68 11.39
C GLY A 253 14.53 -0.13 10.53
N ILE A 254 13.26 -0.24 10.96
CA ILE A 254 12.16 -0.74 10.14
C ILE A 254 11.11 0.36 10.04
N ALA A 255 10.95 0.91 8.84
CA ALA A 255 9.89 1.86 8.54
C ALA A 255 8.84 1.20 7.62
N LEU A 256 7.60 1.11 8.09
CA LEU A 256 6.45 0.72 7.28
C LEU A 256 5.82 1.98 6.67
N ALA A 257 5.84 2.10 5.34
CA ALA A 257 5.46 3.31 4.63
C ALA A 257 4.50 3.05 3.47
N HIS A 258 3.95 4.13 2.91
CA HIS A 258 3.07 4.06 1.76
C HIS A 258 3.85 3.76 0.45
N PRO A 259 3.31 2.96 -0.50
CA PRO A 259 3.99 2.64 -1.77
C PRO A 259 4.31 3.84 -2.68
N SER A 260 3.65 4.99 -2.49
CA SER A 260 3.98 6.22 -3.24
C SER A 260 5.43 6.68 -3.01
N THR A 261 6.05 6.23 -1.92
CA THR A 261 7.46 6.49 -1.60
C THR A 261 8.41 5.99 -2.69
N PHE A 262 8.03 4.98 -3.50
CA PHE A 262 8.88 4.37 -4.53
C PHE A 262 9.34 5.33 -5.63
N SER A 263 8.46 6.23 -6.06
CA SER A 263 8.60 6.88 -7.36
C SER A 263 8.00 8.28 -7.48
N SER A 264 7.34 8.81 -6.43
CA SER A 264 6.84 10.18 -6.42
C SER A 264 7.96 11.20 -6.71
N LEU A 265 7.68 12.21 -7.53
CA LEU A 265 8.62 13.28 -7.85
C LEU A 265 8.96 14.11 -6.62
N ASN A 266 7.98 14.35 -5.74
CA ASN A 266 8.15 15.12 -4.50
C ASN A 266 9.08 14.42 -3.49
N SER A 267 9.33 13.12 -3.65
CA SER A 267 10.26 12.37 -2.78
C SER A 267 11.59 12.00 -3.45
N LEU A 268 11.87 12.51 -4.65
CA LEU A 268 13.11 12.20 -5.37
C LEU A 268 14.36 12.64 -4.60
N SER A 269 14.36 13.82 -3.98
CA SER A 269 15.46 14.33 -3.14
C SER A 269 15.80 13.38 -1.99
N PHE A 270 14.77 12.86 -1.31
CA PHE A 270 14.92 11.89 -0.23
C PHE A 270 15.50 10.58 -0.74
N ARG A 271 14.95 10.00 -1.82
CA ARG A 271 15.49 8.75 -2.39
C ARG A 271 16.95 8.91 -2.83
N LYS A 272 17.32 10.06 -3.41
CA LYS A 272 18.71 10.39 -3.71
C LYS A 272 19.58 10.33 -2.47
N HIS A 273 19.22 11.12 -1.46
CA HIS A 273 19.95 11.17 -0.20
C HIS A 273 20.14 9.78 0.43
N PHE A 274 19.09 8.97 0.49
CA PHE A 274 19.14 7.66 1.11
C PHE A 274 19.99 6.64 0.34
N ILE A 275 19.90 6.62 -1.00
CA ILE A 275 20.70 5.71 -1.83
C ILE A 275 22.17 6.15 -1.88
N ASP A 276 22.41 7.45 -2.03
CA ASP A 276 23.77 7.99 -2.13
C ASP A 276 24.57 7.78 -0.83
N ASN A 277 23.90 7.78 0.33
CA ASN A 277 24.53 7.51 1.64
C ASN A 277 24.45 6.04 2.09
N GLY A 278 23.85 5.14 1.29
CA GLY A 278 23.74 3.72 1.63
C GLY A 278 22.88 3.44 2.87
N TYR A 279 21.79 4.20 3.05
CA TYR A 279 20.90 4.10 4.21
C TYR A 279 19.81 3.03 4.09
N ILE A 280 19.66 2.42 2.92
CA ILE A 280 18.64 1.40 2.67
C ILE A 280 19.34 0.06 2.50
N GLU A 281 18.99 -0.91 3.34
CA GLU A 281 19.46 -2.29 3.25
C GLU A 281 18.50 -3.14 2.41
N ALA A 282 17.19 -2.99 2.64
CA ALA A 282 16.16 -3.73 1.92
C ALA A 282 14.87 -2.93 1.72
N VAL A 283 14.16 -3.24 0.65
CA VAL A 283 12.82 -2.73 0.33
C VAL A 283 11.90 -3.91 0.07
N ILE A 284 10.88 -4.08 0.91
CA ILE A 284 9.99 -5.26 0.91
C ILE A 284 8.56 -4.81 0.65
N SER A 285 7.99 -5.19 -0.50
CA SER A 285 6.57 -4.93 -0.81
C SER A 285 5.67 -5.98 -0.16
N LEU A 286 4.69 -5.54 0.64
CA LEU A 286 3.76 -6.44 1.35
C LEU A 286 2.39 -6.54 0.67
N PRO A 287 1.60 -7.60 0.94
CA PRO A 287 0.25 -7.77 0.41
C PRO A 287 -0.71 -6.64 0.79
N SER A 288 -1.63 -6.31 -0.12
CA SER A 288 -2.80 -5.45 0.16
C SER A 288 -3.76 -6.09 1.16
N GLY A 289 -4.33 -5.29 2.07
CA GLY A 289 -5.29 -5.77 3.08
C GLY A 289 -4.66 -6.50 4.27
N LEU A 290 -3.35 -6.33 4.46
CA LEU A 290 -2.63 -6.79 5.66
C LEU A 290 -2.81 -5.83 6.84
N LEU A 291 -2.99 -4.54 6.57
CA LEU A 291 -3.26 -3.52 7.60
C LEU A 291 -4.75 -3.49 7.95
N ASN A 292 -5.05 -3.20 9.22
CA ASN A 292 -6.44 -3.16 9.69
C ASN A 292 -7.16 -1.87 9.29
N THR A 293 -6.41 -0.79 9.07
CA THR A 293 -6.92 0.56 8.79
C THR A 293 -7.09 0.84 7.30
N THR A 294 -6.45 0.05 6.43
CA THR A 294 -6.46 0.29 4.99
C THR A 294 -6.20 -0.97 4.16
N LEU A 295 -6.74 -1.01 2.94
CA LEU A 295 -6.48 -2.07 1.96
C LEU A 295 -5.17 -1.87 1.17
N ILE A 296 -4.44 -0.78 1.42
CA ILE A 296 -3.15 -0.52 0.78
C ILE A 296 -2.17 -1.65 1.12
N GLY A 297 -1.38 -2.09 0.13
CA GLY A 297 -0.26 -3.01 0.35
C GLY A 297 0.98 -2.21 0.72
N PRO A 298 1.39 -2.17 1.99
CA PRO A 298 2.46 -1.27 2.44
C PRO A 298 3.84 -1.76 2.01
N VAL A 299 4.85 -0.91 2.17
CA VAL A 299 6.26 -1.26 1.97
C VAL A 299 7.03 -1.15 3.27
N ILE A 300 7.91 -2.11 3.54
CA ILE A 300 8.95 -2.00 4.57
C ILE A 300 10.24 -1.48 3.94
N TYR A 301 10.80 -0.42 4.52
CA TYR A 301 12.20 -0.06 4.37
C TYR A 301 12.99 -0.58 5.56
N LYS A 302 13.92 -1.50 5.31
CA LYS A 302 14.95 -1.86 6.28
C LYS A 302 16.13 -0.91 6.10
N LEU A 303 16.41 -0.15 7.14
CA LEU A 303 17.41 0.91 7.15
C LEU A 303 18.60 0.51 8.02
N SER A 304 19.79 0.79 7.53
CA SER A 304 21.07 0.64 8.24
C SER A 304 22.13 1.46 7.50
N HIS A 305 23.35 1.54 8.01
CA HIS A 305 24.40 2.37 7.40
C HIS A 305 25.27 1.59 6.41
N ASN A 306 25.93 2.32 5.50
CA ASN A 306 27.01 1.83 4.64
C ASN A 306 26.62 0.72 3.64
N ASN A 307 25.35 0.63 3.25
CA ASN A 307 24.87 -0.33 2.25
C ASN A 307 25.32 0.07 0.84
N LYS A 308 25.95 -0.87 0.12
CA LYS A 308 26.41 -0.68 -1.28
C LYS A 308 25.39 -1.14 -2.32
N SER A 309 24.41 -1.90 -1.87
CA SER A 309 23.31 -2.45 -2.66
C SER A 309 22.06 -2.51 -1.78
N VAL A 310 20.91 -2.58 -2.44
CA VAL A 310 19.60 -2.73 -1.79
C VAL A 310 19.02 -4.07 -2.17
N LYS A 311 18.53 -4.81 -1.17
CA LYS A 311 17.74 -6.02 -1.39
C LYS A 311 16.30 -5.67 -1.71
N PHE A 312 15.86 -5.91 -2.94
CA PHE A 312 14.46 -5.72 -3.34
C PHE A 312 13.70 -7.03 -3.23
N ILE A 313 12.57 -7.01 -2.51
CA ILE A 313 11.71 -8.19 -2.28
C ILE A 313 10.25 -7.87 -2.61
N ASP A 314 9.63 -8.72 -3.44
CA ASP A 314 8.18 -8.74 -3.65
C ASP A 314 7.53 -9.88 -2.85
N ALA A 315 6.99 -9.53 -1.68
CA ALA A 315 6.26 -10.45 -0.80
C ALA A 315 4.73 -10.32 -0.93
N LYS A 316 4.18 -9.65 -1.95
CA LYS A 316 2.72 -9.42 -2.08
C LYS A 316 1.88 -10.69 -2.18
N HIS A 317 2.50 -11.81 -2.53
CA HIS A 317 1.89 -13.12 -2.73
C HIS A 317 2.06 -14.06 -1.53
N ILE A 318 2.85 -13.68 -0.52
CA ILE A 318 3.09 -14.47 0.69
C ILE A 318 2.11 -13.97 1.74
N TYR A 319 1.09 -14.75 2.07
CA TYR A 319 0.17 -14.48 3.17
C TYR A 319 -0.72 -15.70 3.43
N SER A 320 -1.27 -15.73 4.64
CA SER A 320 -2.40 -16.57 5.01
C SER A 320 -3.68 -15.73 5.00
N GLU A 321 -4.83 -16.35 4.75
CA GLU A 321 -6.12 -15.66 4.73
C GLU A 321 -7.05 -16.21 5.81
N GLU A 322 -7.46 -15.33 6.73
CA GLU A 322 -8.43 -15.64 7.78
C GLU A 322 -9.64 -14.72 7.67
N ARG A 323 -10.84 -15.31 7.49
CA ARG A 323 -12.13 -14.57 7.46
C ARG A 323 -12.10 -13.31 6.56
N ARG A 324 -11.46 -13.40 5.39
CA ARG A 324 -11.27 -12.32 4.39
C ARG A 324 -10.26 -11.23 4.78
N ARG A 325 -9.43 -11.44 5.81
CA ARG A 325 -8.28 -10.60 6.13
C ARG A 325 -6.99 -11.36 5.84
N LYS A 326 -6.00 -10.66 5.30
CA LYS A 326 -4.67 -11.24 5.12
C LYS A 326 -3.90 -11.10 6.44
N THR A 327 -3.17 -12.14 6.78
CA THR A 327 -2.36 -12.25 8.00
C THR A 327 -1.07 -13.01 7.68
N TYR A 328 -0.11 -12.99 8.59
CA TYR A 328 1.07 -13.84 8.51
C TYR A 328 1.05 -14.87 9.64
N ASP A 329 1.20 -16.14 9.26
CA ASP A 329 1.65 -17.16 10.19
C ASP A 329 3.18 -17.18 10.28
N LEU A 330 3.73 -18.05 11.13
CA LEU A 330 5.18 -18.18 11.29
C LEU A 330 5.86 -18.62 9.98
N SER A 331 5.22 -19.48 9.19
CA SER A 331 5.78 -19.99 7.93
C SER A 331 5.88 -18.90 6.87
N ASP A 332 4.90 -17.98 6.82
CA ASP A 332 4.88 -16.84 5.93
C ASP A 332 5.99 -15.86 6.28
N ILE A 333 6.20 -15.59 7.58
CA ILE A 333 7.29 -14.75 8.06
C ILE A 333 8.64 -15.39 7.68
N GLU A 334 8.83 -16.68 7.92
CA GLU A 334 10.06 -17.38 7.57
C GLU A 334 10.37 -17.32 6.07
N LYS A 335 9.35 -17.48 5.19
CA LYS A 335 9.53 -17.29 3.75
C LYS A 335 10.07 -15.89 3.43
N ILE A 336 9.47 -14.83 4.02
CA ILE A 336 9.92 -13.44 3.78
C ILE A 336 11.34 -13.23 4.29
N ILE A 337 11.68 -13.74 5.48
CA ILE A 337 13.03 -13.62 6.04
C ILE A 337 14.06 -14.34 5.17
N ASN A 338 13.76 -15.55 4.67
CA ASN A 338 14.65 -16.29 3.79
C ASN A 338 14.95 -15.55 2.46
N LEU A 339 14.00 -14.74 1.98
CA LEU A 339 14.21 -13.94 0.77
C LEU A 339 15.28 -12.85 0.93
N LEU A 340 15.64 -12.44 2.15
CA LEU A 340 16.75 -11.50 2.38
C LEU A 340 18.08 -12.07 1.88
N ASP A 341 18.27 -13.38 2.02
CA ASP A 341 19.53 -14.07 1.73
C ASP A 341 19.53 -14.81 0.38
N GLN A 342 18.45 -14.73 -0.41
CA GLN A 342 18.27 -15.48 -1.66
C GLN A 342 18.08 -14.59 -2.90
N GLU A 343 18.55 -15.03 -4.07
CA GLU A 343 18.20 -14.41 -5.36
C GLU A 343 17.29 -15.35 -6.16
N ASN A 344 16.09 -14.87 -6.51
CA ASN A 344 15.06 -15.59 -7.25
C ASN A 344 14.03 -14.61 -7.85
N ASP A 345 12.94 -15.12 -8.40
CA ASP A 345 11.87 -14.33 -9.03
C ASP A 345 11.17 -13.31 -8.10
N TYR A 346 11.38 -13.41 -6.79
CA TYR A 346 10.80 -12.56 -5.76
C TYR A 346 11.81 -11.73 -4.98
N ALA A 347 13.11 -11.98 -5.15
CA ALA A 347 14.17 -11.28 -4.43
C ALA A 347 15.41 -11.08 -5.29
N VAL A 348 15.91 -9.85 -5.35
CA VAL A 348 17.13 -9.49 -6.10
C VAL A 348 17.95 -8.46 -5.34
N ASN A 349 19.28 -8.61 -5.36
CA ASN A 349 20.19 -7.62 -4.81
C ASN A 349 20.65 -6.66 -5.92
N VAL A 350 20.48 -5.36 -5.71
CA VAL A 350 20.69 -4.35 -6.76
C VAL A 350 21.68 -3.31 -6.26
N SER A 351 22.76 -3.08 -7.01
CA SER A 351 23.77 -2.08 -6.63
C SER A 351 23.21 -0.66 -6.61
N ASN A 352 23.72 0.20 -5.72
CA ASN A 352 23.28 1.61 -5.69
C ASN A 352 23.51 2.31 -7.04
N LYS A 353 24.56 1.92 -7.79
CA LYS A 353 24.83 2.42 -9.14
C LYS A 353 23.69 2.10 -10.12
N GLU A 354 23.15 0.89 -10.08
CA GLU A 354 22.02 0.50 -10.92
C GLU A 354 20.76 1.28 -10.54
N ILE A 355 20.51 1.47 -9.24
CA ILE A 355 19.38 2.27 -8.73
C ILE A 355 19.49 3.74 -9.18
N ILE A 356 20.69 4.32 -9.14
CA ILE A 356 20.97 5.68 -9.64
C ILE A 356 20.65 5.77 -11.14
N ASN A 357 21.13 4.80 -11.93
CA ASN A 357 20.86 4.73 -13.37
C ASN A 357 19.36 4.57 -13.67
N ASN A 358 18.61 3.91 -12.77
CA ASN A 358 17.16 3.78 -12.84
C ASN A 358 16.40 4.93 -12.14
N ASN A 359 17.00 6.12 -12.08
CA ASN A 359 16.40 7.35 -11.54
C ASN A 359 15.92 7.22 -10.08
N TYR A 360 16.69 6.51 -9.24
CA TYR A 360 16.42 6.35 -7.82
C TYR A 360 15.06 5.74 -7.51
N ARG A 361 14.53 4.87 -8.37
CA ARG A 361 13.25 4.21 -8.13
C ARG A 361 13.44 3.02 -7.19
N LEU A 362 12.50 2.83 -6.27
CA LEU A 362 12.61 1.81 -5.23
C LEU A 362 11.51 0.74 -5.29
N ASN A 363 10.77 0.63 -6.39
CA ASN A 363 9.79 -0.44 -6.54
C ASN A 363 10.51 -1.77 -6.87
N PRO A 364 10.38 -2.84 -6.06
CA PRO A 364 10.97 -4.15 -6.35
C PRO A 364 10.65 -4.71 -7.74
N ASN A 365 9.43 -4.47 -8.27
CA ASN A 365 9.02 -4.96 -9.60
C ASN A 365 9.93 -4.47 -10.75
N GLN A 366 10.62 -3.35 -10.55
CA GLN A 366 11.51 -2.77 -11.56
C GLN A 366 12.87 -3.47 -11.63
N TYR A 367 13.16 -4.37 -10.70
CA TYR A 367 14.45 -5.06 -10.64
C TYR A 367 14.29 -6.58 -10.75
N LEU A 368 13.14 -7.11 -10.33
CA LEU A 368 12.85 -8.54 -10.39
C LEU A 368 12.60 -9.07 -11.80
N VAL A 369 12.14 -8.21 -12.71
CA VAL A 369 11.87 -8.61 -14.10
C VAL A 369 12.94 -8.04 -15.01
N LYS A 370 13.72 -8.93 -15.63
CA LYS A 370 14.70 -8.59 -16.67
C LYS A 370 14.17 -9.01 -18.03
N PHE A 371 14.24 -8.10 -18.99
CA PHE A 371 13.90 -8.35 -20.39
C PHE A 371 15.20 -8.41 -21.18
N GLU A 372 15.72 -9.61 -21.40
CA GLU A 372 16.93 -9.85 -22.19
C GLU A 372 16.56 -10.67 -23.43
N TYR A 373 16.84 -10.13 -24.61
CA TYR A 373 16.61 -10.76 -25.90
C TYR A 373 17.93 -10.83 -26.67
N GLU A 374 18.16 -11.88 -27.45
CA GLU A 374 19.35 -11.99 -28.31
C GLU A 374 19.50 -10.80 -29.27
N LYS A 375 18.36 -10.32 -29.80
CA LYS A 375 18.23 -9.10 -30.58
C LYS A 375 16.97 -8.37 -30.14
N SER A 376 17.06 -7.07 -29.90
CA SER A 376 15.92 -6.23 -29.56
C SER A 376 16.05 -4.82 -30.14
N ALA A 377 14.93 -4.14 -30.29
CA ALA A 377 14.85 -2.72 -30.60
C ALA A 377 13.92 -2.01 -29.62
N GLN A 378 14.14 -0.72 -29.37
CA GLN A 378 13.23 0.09 -28.57
C GLN A 378 11.94 0.35 -29.36
N LEU A 379 10.78 0.29 -28.70
CA LEU A 379 9.49 0.54 -29.33
C LEU A 379 9.43 1.93 -30.00
N GLY A 380 10.14 2.91 -29.44
CA GLY A 380 10.25 4.26 -30.01
C GLY A 380 10.99 4.33 -31.35
N ASP A 381 11.88 3.38 -31.65
CA ASP A 381 12.57 3.30 -32.94
C ASP A 381 11.71 2.63 -34.01
N LEU A 382 10.75 1.81 -33.57
CA LEU A 382 9.84 1.04 -34.41
C LEU A 382 8.52 1.78 -34.69
N THR A 383 8.17 2.75 -33.87
CA THR A 383 6.86 3.41 -33.91
C THR A 383 6.94 4.91 -33.63
N ASN A 384 6.10 5.69 -34.31
CA ASN A 384 5.76 7.03 -33.84
C ASN A 384 4.55 6.95 -32.90
N ILE A 385 4.71 7.42 -31.67
CA ILE A 385 3.70 7.28 -30.61
C ILE A 385 2.96 8.59 -30.41
N LYS A 386 1.65 8.59 -30.70
CA LYS A 386 0.75 9.72 -30.44
C LYS A 386 -0.24 9.38 -29.33
N ARG A 387 -0.75 10.40 -28.67
CA ARG A 387 -1.89 10.27 -27.77
C ARG A 387 -3.17 10.55 -28.57
N GLY A 388 -4.25 9.84 -28.28
CA GLY A 388 -5.58 10.18 -28.78
C GLY A 388 -6.05 11.57 -28.32
N PHE A 389 -7.14 12.07 -28.91
CA PHE A 389 -7.63 13.42 -28.64
C PHE A 389 -8.10 13.57 -27.19
N MET A 390 -7.83 14.73 -26.58
CA MET A 390 -8.22 15.03 -25.20
C MET A 390 -9.40 16.00 -25.19
N LEU A 391 -10.61 15.46 -25.11
CA LEU A 391 -11.84 16.23 -24.93
C LEU A 391 -12.47 15.89 -23.58
N THR A 392 -13.05 16.89 -22.92
CA THR A 392 -13.95 16.67 -21.77
C THR A 392 -15.23 15.97 -22.23
N ALA A 393 -15.99 15.37 -21.31
CA ALA A 393 -17.27 14.73 -21.62
C ALA A 393 -18.22 15.69 -22.38
N ASN A 394 -18.40 16.91 -21.86
CA ASN A 394 -19.23 17.94 -22.50
C ASN A 394 -18.74 18.32 -23.90
N GLN A 395 -17.42 18.41 -24.11
CA GLN A 395 -16.88 18.71 -25.44
C GLN A 395 -17.10 17.54 -26.40
N LEU A 396 -16.92 16.30 -25.93
CA LEU A 396 -17.14 15.11 -26.72
C LEU A 396 -18.62 15.00 -27.13
N ASP A 397 -19.56 15.24 -26.22
CA ASP A 397 -21.00 15.23 -26.49
C ASP A 397 -21.38 16.22 -27.60
N ASN A 398 -20.68 17.36 -27.70
CA ASN A 398 -20.89 18.32 -28.79
C ASN A 398 -20.45 17.78 -30.14
N TYR A 399 -19.45 16.89 -30.19
CA TYR A 399 -18.97 16.25 -31.41
C TYR A 399 -19.66 14.92 -31.70
N THR A 400 -20.28 14.26 -30.72
CA THR A 400 -20.98 12.99 -30.92
C THR A 400 -22.25 13.21 -31.75
N SER A 401 -22.48 12.32 -32.71
CA SER A 401 -23.71 12.25 -33.51
C SER A 401 -24.55 11.06 -33.06
N LEU A 402 -25.85 11.28 -32.88
CA LEU A 402 -26.82 10.19 -32.67
C LEU A 402 -27.10 9.45 -33.98
N ASP A 403 -26.98 10.14 -35.10
CA ASP A 403 -27.10 9.56 -36.43
C ASP A 403 -25.79 8.89 -36.85
N GLU A 404 -25.90 7.86 -37.69
CA GLU A 404 -24.75 7.18 -38.27
C GLU A 404 -24.03 8.08 -39.28
N THR A 405 -22.74 8.34 -39.04
CA THR A 405 -21.88 9.12 -39.93
C THR A 405 -20.69 8.28 -40.39
N ASN A 406 -19.96 8.79 -41.38
CA ASN A 406 -18.73 8.15 -41.87
C ASN A 406 -17.53 8.31 -40.93
N ILE A 407 -17.73 8.99 -39.79
CA ILE A 407 -16.68 9.34 -38.85
C ILE A 407 -17.02 8.69 -37.52
N LYS A 408 -16.10 7.89 -37.00
CA LYS A 408 -16.27 7.15 -35.75
C LYS A 408 -15.12 7.46 -34.79
N TYR A 409 -15.28 7.10 -33.52
CA TYR A 409 -14.17 7.14 -32.58
C TYR A 409 -14.12 5.91 -31.66
N ILE A 410 -12.91 5.58 -31.23
CA ILE A 410 -12.61 4.42 -30.39
C ILE A 410 -12.29 4.88 -28.97
N LYS A 411 -13.01 4.30 -28.01
CA LYS A 411 -12.76 4.36 -26.57
C LYS A 411 -12.03 3.09 -26.11
N THR A 412 -11.47 3.15 -24.90
CA THR A 412 -10.85 1.97 -24.28
C THR A 412 -11.83 0.81 -24.04
N SER A 413 -13.12 1.08 -23.89
CA SER A 413 -14.18 0.05 -23.76
C SER A 413 -14.35 -0.79 -25.03
N ASP A 414 -14.03 -0.22 -26.18
CA ASP A 414 -14.32 -0.81 -27.49
C ASP A 414 -13.23 -1.79 -27.92
N ILE A 415 -12.11 -1.83 -27.18
CA ILE A 415 -11.03 -2.79 -27.40
C ILE A 415 -11.16 -3.91 -26.38
N ASN A 416 -11.39 -5.15 -26.81
CA ASN A 416 -11.38 -6.33 -25.93
C ASN A 416 -10.67 -7.49 -26.64
N ASP A 417 -9.84 -8.22 -25.92
CA ASP A 417 -9.15 -9.43 -26.41
C ASP A 417 -8.43 -9.28 -27.76
N GLY A 418 -7.85 -8.12 -28.03
CA GLY A 418 -7.15 -7.86 -29.30
C GLY A 418 -8.02 -7.29 -30.42
N ILE A 419 -9.33 -7.16 -30.19
CA ILE A 419 -10.36 -6.83 -31.18
C ILE A 419 -10.93 -5.43 -30.90
N ILE A 420 -11.17 -4.67 -31.96
CA ILE A 420 -11.92 -3.41 -31.92
C ILE A 420 -13.38 -3.73 -32.25
N SER A 421 -14.31 -3.30 -31.40
CA SER A 421 -15.75 -3.45 -31.59
C SER A 421 -16.23 -2.65 -32.82
N ASN A 422 -17.16 -3.23 -33.57
CA ASN A 422 -17.81 -2.55 -34.70
C ASN A 422 -18.85 -1.51 -34.25
N ASN A 423 -19.25 -1.52 -32.97
CA ASN A 423 -20.26 -0.60 -32.43
C ASN A 423 -19.63 0.71 -31.94
N MET A 424 -18.80 1.34 -32.78
CA MET A 424 -18.20 2.63 -32.45
C MET A 424 -19.24 3.75 -32.59
N GLU A 425 -19.14 4.75 -31.72
CA GLU A 425 -20.00 5.92 -31.77
C GLU A 425 -19.58 6.87 -32.91
N SER A 426 -20.57 7.53 -33.51
CA SER A 426 -20.38 8.46 -34.61
C SER A 426 -19.99 9.85 -34.12
N LEU A 427 -19.14 10.55 -34.87
CA LEU A 427 -18.88 11.97 -34.71
C LEU A 427 -19.56 12.78 -35.82
N LYS A 428 -19.84 14.05 -35.55
CA LYS A 428 -20.30 15.03 -36.55
C LYS A 428 -19.20 15.34 -37.56
N ASP A 429 -19.58 15.83 -38.74
CA ASP A 429 -18.64 16.10 -39.83
C ASP A 429 -17.70 17.29 -39.57
N ASP A 430 -18.06 18.21 -38.67
CA ASP A 430 -17.24 19.38 -38.33
C ASP A 430 -16.23 19.06 -37.21
N ILE A 431 -15.22 18.26 -37.54
CA ILE A 431 -14.15 17.83 -36.61
C ILE A 431 -12.74 18.11 -37.16
N ASN A 432 -12.56 19.19 -37.93
CA ASN A 432 -11.29 19.52 -38.59
C ASN A 432 -10.09 19.52 -37.63
N GLU A 433 -10.29 19.94 -36.39
CA GLU A 433 -9.26 19.97 -35.34
C GLU A 433 -8.78 18.57 -34.90
N LEU A 434 -9.56 17.52 -35.15
CA LEU A 434 -9.28 16.16 -34.71
C LEU A 434 -8.48 15.32 -35.72
N TYR A 435 -8.32 15.76 -36.97
CA TYR A 435 -7.63 15.02 -38.05
C TYR A 435 -6.20 14.57 -37.71
N ASN A 436 -5.52 15.25 -36.79
CA ASN A 436 -4.20 14.84 -36.29
C ASN A 436 -4.23 13.51 -35.50
N TYR A 437 -5.40 13.09 -35.03
CA TYR A 437 -5.66 11.88 -34.24
C TYR A 437 -6.31 10.75 -35.05
N LEU A 438 -6.38 10.90 -36.38
CA LEU A 438 -6.89 9.87 -37.29
C LEU A 438 -6.05 8.59 -37.16
N VAL A 439 -6.73 7.47 -36.94
CA VAL A 439 -6.12 6.14 -36.88
C VAL A 439 -6.00 5.59 -38.29
N LYS A 440 -4.77 5.34 -38.73
CA LYS A 440 -4.46 4.82 -40.06
C LYS A 440 -4.40 3.30 -40.04
N ASN A 441 -4.53 2.69 -41.22
CA ASN A 441 -4.35 1.25 -41.40
C ASN A 441 -3.04 0.79 -40.75
N ASN A 442 -3.07 -0.37 -40.09
CA ASN A 442 -1.96 -0.98 -39.36
C ASN A 442 -1.43 -0.20 -38.14
N ASN A 443 -2.06 0.92 -37.75
CA ASN A 443 -1.77 1.52 -36.45
C ASN A 443 -2.19 0.57 -35.33
N ILE A 444 -1.39 0.51 -34.26
CA ILE A 444 -1.76 -0.24 -33.06
C ILE A 444 -2.27 0.74 -32.01
N LEU A 445 -3.44 0.44 -31.47
CA LEU A 445 -4.03 1.14 -30.33
C LEU A 445 -3.63 0.43 -29.04
N LEU A 446 -3.16 1.20 -28.06
CA LEU A 446 -2.74 0.72 -26.75
C LEU A 446 -3.39 1.55 -25.64
N SER A 447 -4.02 0.92 -24.64
CA SER A 447 -4.56 1.68 -23.51
C SER A 447 -3.46 2.31 -22.66
N ARG A 448 -3.72 3.53 -22.18
CA ARG A 448 -2.79 4.27 -21.32
C ARG A 448 -2.79 3.77 -19.87
N SER A 449 -3.89 3.18 -19.43
CA SER A 449 -4.09 2.64 -18.08
C SER A 449 -4.83 1.31 -18.14
N GLY A 450 -4.83 0.61 -17.01
CA GLY A 450 -5.46 -0.69 -16.85
C GLY A 450 -4.46 -1.83 -17.08
N ILE A 451 -4.48 -2.82 -16.19
CA ILE A 451 -3.73 -4.07 -16.35
C ILE A 451 -4.79 -5.20 -16.46
N PRO A 452 -4.75 -6.04 -17.50
CA PRO A 452 -3.86 -5.93 -18.66
C PRO A 452 -4.13 -4.66 -19.49
N PHE A 453 -3.08 -4.13 -20.13
CA PHE A 453 -3.22 -3.03 -21.08
C PHE A 453 -3.86 -3.57 -22.35
N LYS A 454 -4.93 -2.92 -22.80
CA LYS A 454 -5.67 -3.32 -24.00
C LYS A 454 -4.87 -2.95 -25.25
N VAL A 455 -4.72 -3.89 -26.18
CA VAL A 455 -3.95 -3.72 -27.41
C VAL A 455 -4.80 -4.16 -28.59
N ALA A 456 -4.88 -3.39 -29.67
CA ALA A 456 -5.50 -3.85 -30.92
C ALA A 456 -4.87 -3.19 -32.14
N ILE A 457 -4.75 -3.92 -33.25
CA ILE A 457 -4.39 -3.34 -34.54
C ILE A 457 -5.65 -2.81 -35.22
N TYR A 458 -5.57 -1.61 -35.78
CA TYR A 458 -6.64 -1.07 -36.63
C TYR A 458 -6.42 -1.54 -38.07
N GLN A 459 -7.39 -2.28 -38.59
CA GLN A 459 -7.50 -2.58 -40.02
C GLN A 459 -8.48 -1.59 -40.60
N LYS A 460 -8.06 -0.86 -41.63
CA LYS A 460 -8.86 0.22 -42.19
C LYS A 460 -10.20 -0.32 -42.68
N ASP A 461 -11.25 0.30 -42.19
CA ASP A 461 -12.63 0.10 -42.61
C ASP A 461 -13.09 1.24 -43.54
N GLU A 462 -14.36 1.24 -43.93
CA GLU A 462 -14.99 2.30 -44.74
C GLU A 462 -15.07 3.64 -44.00
N PHE A 463 -14.91 3.65 -42.68
CA PHE A 463 -15.02 4.81 -41.81
C PHE A 463 -13.68 5.48 -41.48
N ASP A 464 -13.71 6.79 -41.30
CA ASP A 464 -12.62 7.54 -40.68
C ASP A 464 -12.73 7.42 -39.15
N VAL A 465 -11.68 6.90 -38.51
CA VAL A 465 -11.72 6.51 -37.10
C VAL A 465 -10.70 7.29 -36.26
N PHE A 466 -11.13 7.81 -35.12
CA PHE A 466 -10.33 8.63 -34.21
C PHE A 466 -10.15 7.97 -32.85
N ALA A 467 -8.98 8.06 -32.23
CA ALA A 467 -8.75 7.47 -30.89
C ALA A 467 -8.92 8.50 -29.77
N GLN A 468 -9.63 8.12 -28.70
CA GLN A 468 -9.79 8.95 -27.51
C GLN A 468 -8.49 9.01 -26.66
N GLY A 469 -8.29 10.07 -25.88
CA GLY A 469 -7.05 10.38 -25.15
C GLY A 469 -6.60 9.41 -24.04
N ASN A 470 -7.37 8.35 -23.76
CA ASN A 470 -6.95 7.22 -22.94
C ASN A 470 -6.27 6.10 -23.75
N LEU A 471 -6.12 6.29 -25.05
CA LEU A 471 -5.40 5.42 -25.97
C LEU A 471 -4.14 6.12 -26.51
N PHE A 472 -3.10 5.33 -26.72
CA PHE A 472 -1.98 5.67 -27.59
C PHE A 472 -2.24 5.11 -28.98
N ILE A 473 -1.82 5.87 -30.00
CA ILE A 473 -1.78 5.45 -31.40
C ILE A 473 -0.30 5.20 -31.72
N LEU A 474 0.05 3.94 -31.97
CA LEU A 474 1.37 3.53 -32.41
C LEU A 474 1.36 3.44 -33.94
N GLU A 475 1.93 4.45 -34.59
CA GLU A 475 2.14 4.44 -36.04
C GLU A 475 3.38 3.59 -36.34
N VAL A 476 3.15 2.36 -36.83
CA VAL A 476 4.21 1.35 -36.97
C VAL A 476 5.03 1.59 -38.25
N ASN A 477 6.36 1.53 -38.13
CA ASN A 477 7.24 1.51 -39.29
C ASN A 477 7.30 0.09 -39.89
N GLU A 478 6.43 -0.18 -40.86
CA GLU A 478 6.28 -1.50 -41.49
C GLU A 478 7.55 -2.02 -42.18
N LYS A 479 8.52 -1.15 -42.46
CA LYS A 479 9.83 -1.55 -43.01
C LYS A 479 10.74 -2.20 -41.96
N LEU A 480 10.52 -1.91 -40.68
CA LEU A 480 11.36 -2.38 -39.58
C LEU A 480 10.74 -3.57 -38.84
N ILE A 481 9.41 -3.62 -38.74
CA ILE A 481 8.69 -4.65 -38.00
C ILE A 481 7.34 -4.97 -38.64
N TYR A 482 6.95 -6.24 -38.59
CA TYR A 482 5.62 -6.67 -39.04
C TYR A 482 4.54 -6.27 -38.01
N PRO A 483 3.54 -5.41 -38.35
CA PRO A 483 2.61 -4.88 -37.34
C PRO A 483 1.82 -5.92 -36.54
N PRO A 484 1.27 -6.99 -37.14
CA PRO A 484 0.60 -8.05 -36.38
C PRO A 484 1.52 -8.80 -35.41
N TYR A 485 2.83 -8.89 -35.72
CA TYR A 485 3.81 -9.44 -34.78
C TYR A 485 4.00 -8.52 -33.57
N LEU A 486 4.10 -7.21 -33.79
CA LEU A 486 4.20 -6.24 -32.70
C LEU A 486 2.95 -6.26 -31.80
N GLN A 487 1.76 -6.33 -32.39
CA GLN A 487 0.52 -6.50 -31.62
C GLN A 487 0.55 -7.80 -30.79
N ALA A 488 0.95 -8.91 -31.40
CA ALA A 488 1.03 -10.20 -30.72
C ALA A 488 1.98 -10.16 -29.52
N PHE A 489 3.15 -9.51 -29.67
CA PHE A 489 4.07 -9.31 -28.55
C PHE A 489 3.44 -8.47 -27.45
N LEU A 490 2.91 -7.28 -27.76
CA LEU A 490 2.31 -6.38 -26.76
C LEU A 490 1.10 -7.01 -26.04
N HIS A 491 0.38 -7.93 -26.68
CA HIS A 491 -0.73 -8.66 -26.07
C HIS A 491 -0.27 -9.89 -25.26
N SER A 492 0.92 -10.45 -25.52
CA SER A 492 1.45 -11.61 -24.80
C SER A 492 1.75 -11.32 -23.33
N ASP A 493 1.84 -12.37 -22.51
CA ASP A 493 2.22 -12.25 -21.09
C ASP A 493 3.56 -11.52 -20.90
N GLU A 494 4.52 -11.76 -21.79
CA GLU A 494 5.84 -11.12 -21.76
C GLU A 494 5.75 -9.62 -22.09
N GLY A 495 5.00 -9.25 -23.13
CA GLY A 495 4.75 -7.86 -23.47
C GLY A 495 3.96 -7.12 -22.38
N GLN A 496 2.97 -7.76 -21.78
CA GLN A 496 2.21 -7.20 -20.66
C GLN A 496 3.09 -7.00 -19.42
N LYS A 497 4.02 -7.91 -19.13
CA LYS A 497 5.05 -7.71 -18.09
C LYS A 497 5.95 -6.53 -18.44
N ALA A 498 6.39 -6.39 -19.69
CA ALA A 498 7.23 -5.27 -20.13
C ALA A 498 6.52 -3.91 -19.99
N LEU A 499 5.25 -3.84 -20.39
CA LEU A 499 4.42 -2.65 -20.21
C LEU A 499 4.19 -2.34 -18.73
N LYS A 500 3.90 -3.34 -17.91
CA LYS A 500 3.72 -3.17 -16.46
C LYS A 500 4.99 -2.69 -15.77
N HIS A 501 6.16 -3.17 -16.19
CA HIS A 501 7.45 -2.79 -15.62
C HIS A 501 7.74 -1.29 -15.79
N ILE A 502 7.36 -0.71 -16.92
CA ILE A 502 7.55 0.72 -17.19
C ILE A 502 6.40 1.62 -16.68
N ALA A 503 5.24 1.04 -16.37
CA ALA A 503 4.08 1.78 -15.88
C ALA A 503 4.36 2.48 -14.54
N THR A 504 3.59 3.52 -14.21
CA THR A 504 3.67 4.18 -12.90
C THR A 504 3.06 3.31 -11.81
N ASP A 505 3.62 3.39 -10.60
CA ASP A 505 3.07 2.72 -9.43
C ASP A 505 1.76 3.39 -8.99
N GLY A 506 0.68 2.63 -8.87
CA GLY A 506 -0.63 3.15 -8.44
C GLY A 506 -1.79 2.25 -8.86
N ILE A 507 -2.99 2.52 -8.32
CA ILE A 507 -4.21 1.71 -8.53
C ILE A 507 -4.51 1.48 -10.02
N TYR A 508 -4.28 2.48 -10.87
CA TYR A 508 -4.61 2.42 -12.30
C TYR A 508 -3.43 2.20 -13.26
N SER A 509 -2.19 2.03 -12.73
CA SER A 509 -0.94 1.79 -13.48
C SER A 509 -0.85 2.48 -14.85
N LEU A 510 -0.25 3.67 -14.90
CA LEU A 510 -0.29 4.56 -16.07
C LEU A 510 0.97 4.44 -16.93
N LEU A 511 0.81 4.40 -18.24
CA LEU A 511 1.88 4.51 -19.22
C LEU A 511 2.09 5.97 -19.66
N THR A 512 3.35 6.34 -19.87
CA THR A 512 3.75 7.64 -20.45
C THR A 512 4.50 7.41 -21.75
N ILE A 513 4.38 8.32 -22.72
CA ILE A 513 5.03 8.17 -24.03
C ILE A 513 6.54 7.94 -23.90
N ASN A 514 7.24 8.73 -23.08
CA ASN A 514 8.70 8.62 -22.95
C ASN A 514 9.13 7.22 -22.51
N LYS A 515 8.52 6.70 -21.44
CA LYS A 515 8.80 5.33 -20.99
C LYS A 515 8.35 4.25 -21.98
N LEU A 516 7.21 4.46 -22.64
CA LEU A 516 6.70 3.50 -23.63
C LEU A 516 7.67 3.32 -24.80
N LYS A 517 8.40 4.38 -25.18
CA LYS A 517 9.45 4.30 -26.19
C LYS A 517 10.60 3.36 -25.77
N GLU A 518 10.89 3.25 -24.47
CA GLU A 518 11.99 2.46 -23.94
C GLU A 518 11.70 0.95 -23.88
N VAL A 519 10.46 0.50 -24.16
CA VAL A 519 10.11 -0.93 -24.15
C VAL A 519 10.93 -1.68 -25.19
N LEU A 520 11.62 -2.73 -24.76
CA LEU A 520 12.38 -3.61 -25.64
C LEU A 520 11.45 -4.59 -26.34
N ILE A 521 11.48 -4.56 -27.68
CA ILE A 521 10.76 -5.48 -28.55
C ILE A 521 11.76 -6.52 -29.07
N PRO A 522 11.52 -7.84 -28.90
CA PRO A 522 12.37 -8.86 -29.50
C PRO A 522 12.35 -8.76 -31.02
N MET A 523 13.52 -8.86 -31.64
CA MET A 523 13.69 -8.71 -33.09
C MET A 523 14.11 -10.02 -33.73
N TYR A 524 13.13 -10.84 -34.11
CA TYR A 524 13.35 -12.04 -34.91
C TYR A 524 13.53 -11.70 -36.40
N GLU A 525 14.07 -12.65 -37.16
CA GLU A 525 14.06 -12.58 -38.63
C GLU A 525 12.63 -12.39 -39.17
N TYR A 526 12.49 -11.59 -40.23
CA TYR A 526 11.18 -11.11 -40.72
C TYR A 526 10.19 -12.25 -41.01
N GLU A 527 10.66 -13.36 -41.61
CA GLU A 527 9.81 -14.54 -41.87
C GLU A 527 9.20 -15.13 -40.59
N LYS A 528 9.98 -15.17 -39.50
CA LYS A 528 9.50 -15.64 -38.19
C LYS A 528 8.49 -14.66 -37.61
N GLN A 529 8.69 -13.36 -37.76
CA GLN A 529 7.72 -12.34 -37.35
C GLN A 529 6.37 -12.55 -38.08
N VAL A 530 6.40 -12.70 -39.41
CA VAL A 530 5.20 -12.94 -40.23
C VAL A 530 4.48 -14.21 -39.79
N LYS A 531 5.21 -15.31 -39.54
CA LYS A 531 4.62 -16.57 -39.05
C LYS A 531 3.90 -16.39 -37.71
N ILE A 532 4.50 -15.68 -36.76
CA ILE A 532 3.91 -15.43 -35.44
C ILE A 532 2.68 -14.52 -35.59
N GLY A 533 2.82 -13.40 -36.29
CA GLY A 533 1.75 -12.42 -36.50
C GLY A 533 0.54 -13.01 -37.20
N ASN A 534 0.74 -13.79 -38.27
CA ASN A 534 -0.37 -14.44 -38.99
C ASN A 534 -1.09 -15.49 -38.13
N LYS A 535 -0.34 -16.28 -37.35
CA LYS A 535 -0.95 -17.23 -36.41
C LYS A 535 -1.79 -16.51 -35.35
N TYR A 536 -1.31 -15.38 -34.86
CA TYR A 536 -2.05 -14.54 -33.93
C TYR A 536 -3.33 -13.98 -34.57
N LEU A 537 -3.26 -13.43 -35.78
CA LEU A 537 -4.44 -12.94 -36.50
C LEU A 537 -5.48 -14.03 -36.74
N LEU A 538 -5.07 -15.24 -37.12
CA LEU A 538 -5.99 -16.37 -37.28
C LEU A 538 -6.73 -16.72 -35.99
N ASN A 539 -6.06 -16.62 -34.83
CA ASN A 539 -6.70 -16.82 -33.55
C ASN A 539 -7.67 -15.69 -33.20
N ILE A 540 -7.34 -14.44 -33.55
CA ILE A 540 -8.24 -13.29 -33.38
C ILE A 540 -9.51 -13.46 -34.22
N GLU A 541 -9.39 -13.88 -35.49
CA GLU A 541 -10.56 -14.18 -36.33
C GLU A 541 -11.42 -15.29 -35.75
N ARG A 542 -10.80 -16.36 -35.22
CA ARG A 542 -11.52 -17.43 -34.52
C ARG A 542 -12.25 -16.92 -33.27
N ILE A 543 -11.67 -15.97 -32.51
CA ILE A 543 -12.35 -15.35 -31.38
C ILE A 543 -13.58 -14.58 -31.85
N LYS A 544 -13.47 -13.77 -32.91
CA LYS A 544 -14.61 -13.03 -33.50
C LYS A 544 -15.75 -13.98 -33.91
N GLU A 545 -15.42 -15.11 -34.57
CA GLU A 545 -16.42 -16.13 -34.94
C GLU A 545 -17.14 -16.71 -33.72
N ILE A 546 -16.40 -17.03 -32.65
CA ILE A 546 -16.96 -17.56 -31.40
C ILE A 546 -17.86 -16.53 -30.72
N GLU A 547 -17.46 -15.25 -30.67
CA GLU A 547 -18.28 -14.17 -30.11
C GLU A 547 -19.57 -13.98 -30.89
N HIS A 548 -19.51 -14.06 -32.23
CA HIS A 548 -20.70 -14.01 -33.08
C HIS A 548 -21.65 -15.18 -32.77
N GLN A 549 -21.13 -16.41 -32.72
CA GLN A 549 -21.91 -17.60 -32.37
C GLN A 549 -22.56 -17.47 -30.98
N LYS A 550 -21.80 -16.99 -29.98
CA LYS A 550 -22.32 -16.72 -28.63
C LYS A 550 -23.48 -15.73 -28.65
N LYS A 551 -23.36 -14.63 -29.41
CA LYS A 551 -24.42 -13.61 -29.54
C LYS A 551 -25.70 -14.21 -30.16
N GLN A 552 -25.57 -15.05 -31.19
CA GLN A 552 -26.71 -15.74 -31.80
C GLN A 552 -27.42 -16.68 -30.80
N VAL A 553 -26.66 -17.43 -30.01
CA VAL A 553 -27.23 -18.31 -28.97
C VAL A 553 -27.98 -17.50 -27.92
N ILE A 554 -27.43 -16.38 -27.45
CA ILE A 554 -28.10 -15.50 -26.48
C ILE A 554 -29.41 -14.94 -27.05
N LEU A 555 -29.41 -14.47 -28.30
CA LEU A 555 -30.62 -14.00 -28.98
C LEU A 555 -31.68 -15.10 -29.07
N ASN A 556 -31.27 -16.32 -29.40
CA ASN A 556 -32.17 -17.47 -29.45
C ASN A 556 -32.79 -17.81 -28.09
N ILE A 557 -32.03 -17.69 -26.99
CA ILE A 557 -32.55 -17.89 -25.62
C ILE A 557 -33.60 -16.83 -25.29
N GLY A 558 -33.34 -15.55 -25.57
CA GLY A 558 -34.32 -14.48 -25.34
C GLY A 558 -35.62 -14.69 -26.13
N ASN A 559 -35.47 -15.03 -27.42
CA ASN A 559 -36.59 -15.29 -28.32
C ASN A 559 -37.40 -16.57 -27.97
N GLN A 560 -36.92 -17.44 -27.08
CA GLN A 560 -37.70 -18.60 -26.62
C GLN A 560 -38.85 -18.20 -25.69
N PHE A 561 -38.74 -17.08 -24.99
CA PHE A 561 -39.83 -16.55 -24.17
C PHE A 561 -40.89 -15.86 -25.04
N ASP A 562 -40.46 -15.05 -26.02
CA ASP A 562 -41.35 -14.29 -26.91
C ASP A 562 -42.10 -15.14 -27.94
N LYS A 563 -41.78 -16.44 -28.01
CA LYS A 563 -42.43 -17.43 -28.92
C LYS A 563 -43.48 -18.31 -28.22
N ASN A 564 -43.73 -18.12 -26.93
CA ASN A 564 -44.87 -18.68 -26.19
C ASN A 564 -45.82 -17.57 -25.77
#